data_AF-K9VIR2-F1
#
_entry.id   AF-K9VIR2-F1
#
_cell.length_a   1.000
_cell.length_b   1.000
_cell.length_c   1.000
_cell.angle_alpha   90.00
_cell.angle_beta   90.00
_cell.angle_gamma   90.00
#
_symmetry.space_group_name_H-M   'P 1'
#
loop_
_entity.id
_entity.type
_entity.pdbx_description
1 polymer ?
#
loop_
_entity_poly.entity_id
_entity_poly.type
_entity_poly.pdbx_seq_one_letter_code
_entity_poly.pdbx_strand_id
1 'polypeptide(L)'
;MEKTVPELMAAISPAEWAQVPDSVLELIYELVRRMAWVEQEIAELRTENELLKEQLARTSANSSQPPSKNPQGFKPNRKEPTGKKRGGQLGHSGHERKLYPTQMCQEVINHYPQQCSGCGGIVSAQ
;
A
#
# COMPACT_ATOMS: atom_id res chain seq x y z
N MET A 1 18.41 -31.66 -23.09
CA MET A 1 18.85 -30.44 -22.39
C MET A 1 19.63 -29.64 -23.42
N GLU A 2 19.20 -28.42 -23.70
CA GLU A 2 19.99 -27.51 -24.54
C GLU A 2 21.27 -27.17 -23.81
N LYS A 3 22.40 -27.17 -24.54
CA LYS A 3 23.70 -26.81 -23.98
C LYS A 3 23.65 -25.34 -23.55
N THR A 4 24.22 -25.04 -22.40
CA THR A 4 24.35 -23.67 -21.90
C THR A 4 25.33 -22.86 -22.77
N VAL A 5 25.21 -21.54 -22.77
CA VAL A 5 26.12 -20.66 -23.54
C VAL A 5 27.61 -20.92 -23.22
N PRO A 6 28.04 -21.09 -21.95
CA PRO A 6 29.42 -21.46 -21.63
C PRO A 6 29.86 -22.80 -22.22
N GLU A 7 28.98 -23.81 -22.26
CA GLU A 7 29.29 -25.12 -22.85
C GLU A 7 29.42 -25.04 -24.38
N LEU A 8 28.61 -24.19 -25.02
CA LEU A 8 28.70 -23.93 -26.45
C LEU A 8 29.99 -23.18 -26.80
N MET A 9 30.37 -22.18 -26.01
CA MET A 9 31.64 -21.46 -26.20
C MET A 9 32.86 -22.36 -26.00
N ALA A 10 32.84 -23.22 -24.98
CA ALA A 10 33.92 -24.16 -24.68
C ALA A 10 34.08 -25.26 -25.75
N ALA A 11 33.05 -25.51 -26.55
CA ALA A 11 33.08 -26.48 -27.64
C ALA A 11 33.78 -25.96 -28.91
N ILE A 12 34.02 -24.65 -29.03
CA ILE A 12 34.66 -24.05 -30.21
C ILE A 12 36.18 -24.02 -30.01
N SER A 13 36.91 -24.72 -30.86
CA SER A 13 38.37 -24.78 -30.82
C SER A 13 39.02 -23.48 -31.34
N PRO A 14 40.26 -23.17 -30.94
CA PRO A 14 40.98 -21.99 -31.44
C PRO A 14 41.16 -21.97 -32.97
N ALA A 15 41.30 -23.15 -33.58
CA ALA A 15 41.43 -23.30 -35.03
C ALA A 15 40.11 -22.98 -35.77
N GLU A 16 38.96 -23.25 -35.15
CA GLU A 16 37.65 -22.88 -35.70
C GLU A 16 37.41 -21.37 -35.57
N TRP A 17 37.84 -20.74 -34.47
CA TRP A 17 37.78 -19.27 -34.33
C TRP A 17 38.62 -18.53 -35.38
N ALA A 18 39.82 -19.04 -35.70
CA ALA A 18 40.72 -18.43 -36.68
C ALA A 18 40.19 -18.45 -38.13
N GLN A 19 39.19 -19.30 -38.41
CA GLN A 19 38.57 -19.41 -39.73
C GLN A 19 37.34 -18.50 -39.91
N VAL A 20 36.89 -17.84 -38.84
CA VAL A 20 35.73 -16.95 -38.90
C VAL A 20 36.11 -15.66 -39.64
N PRO A 21 35.41 -15.30 -40.73
CA PRO A 21 35.69 -14.05 -41.43
C PRO A 21 35.39 -12.82 -40.55
N ASP A 22 36.18 -11.76 -40.71
CA ASP A 22 36.00 -10.51 -39.95
C ASP A 22 34.59 -9.93 -40.08
N SER A 23 33.98 -10.04 -41.27
CA SER A 23 32.59 -9.59 -41.51
C SER A 23 31.55 -10.31 -40.65
N VAL A 24 31.80 -11.57 -40.30
CA VAL A 24 30.92 -12.35 -39.42
C VAL A 24 31.14 -11.95 -37.96
N LEU A 25 32.38 -11.66 -37.56
CA LEU A 25 32.68 -11.15 -36.22
C LEU A 25 32.01 -9.78 -35.99
N GLU A 26 32.10 -8.87 -36.94
CA GLU A 26 31.42 -7.56 -36.89
C GLU A 26 29.90 -7.72 -36.73
N LEU A 27 29.28 -8.64 -37.48
CA LEU A 27 27.86 -8.94 -37.32
C LEU A 27 27.54 -9.48 -35.91
N ILE A 28 28.37 -10.39 -35.37
CA ILE A 28 28.18 -10.92 -34.02
C ILE A 28 28.29 -9.80 -32.98
N TYR A 29 29.26 -8.89 -33.11
CA TYR A 29 29.40 -7.74 -32.22
C TYR A 29 28.15 -6.86 -32.21
N GLU A 30 27.63 -6.52 -33.39
CA GLU A 30 26.41 -5.71 -33.50
C GLU A 30 25.18 -6.45 -32.97
N LEU A 31 25.07 -7.77 -33.18
CA LEU A 31 23.99 -8.57 -32.59
C LEU A 31 24.08 -8.60 -31.06
N VAL A 32 25.27 -8.80 -30.49
CA VAL A 32 25.48 -8.76 -29.04
C VAL A 32 25.14 -7.40 -28.46
N ARG A 33 25.56 -6.32 -29.13
CA ARG A 33 25.21 -4.95 -28.74
C ARG A 33 23.70 -4.73 -28.75
N ARG A 34 23.01 -5.19 -29.78
CA ARG A 34 21.56 -5.07 -29.90
C ARG A 34 20.82 -5.92 -28.88
N MET A 35 21.31 -7.12 -28.57
CA MET A 35 20.75 -7.95 -27.50
C MET A 35 20.88 -7.26 -26.15
N ALA A 36 22.06 -6.73 -25.81
CA ALA A 36 22.27 -6.00 -24.56
C ALA A 36 21.32 -4.78 -24.44
N TRP A 37 21.12 -4.03 -25.54
CA TRP A 37 20.17 -2.92 -25.56
C TRP A 37 18.72 -3.37 -25.34
N VAL A 38 18.28 -4.43 -26.03
CA VAL A 38 16.92 -4.98 -25.86
C VAL A 38 16.71 -5.53 -24.44
N GLU A 39 17.70 -6.22 -23.88
CA GLU A 39 17.63 -6.73 -22.51
C GLU A 39 17.49 -5.60 -21.49
N GLN A 40 18.22 -4.50 -21.67
CA GLN A 40 18.09 -3.31 -20.84
C GLN A 40 16.69 -2.70 -20.96
N GLU A 41 16.20 -2.47 -22.18
CA GLU A 41 14.87 -1.91 -22.43
C GLU A 41 13.76 -2.77 -21.78
N ILE A 42 13.87 -4.10 -21.92
CA ILE A 42 12.92 -5.02 -21.29
C ILE A 42 12.97 -4.91 -19.76
N ALA A 43 14.15 -4.77 -19.16
CA ALA A 43 14.28 -4.61 -17.72
C ALA A 43 13.61 -3.30 -17.24
N GLU A 44 13.88 -2.19 -17.92
CA GLU A 44 13.29 -0.88 -17.61
C GLU A 44 11.76 -0.91 -17.74
N LEU A 45 11.24 -1.42 -18.86
CA LEU A 45 9.81 -1.54 -19.08
C LEU A 45 9.12 -2.46 -18.07
N ARG A 46 9.78 -3.55 -17.65
CA ARG A 46 9.22 -4.43 -16.60
C ARG A 46 9.11 -3.71 -15.27
N THR A 47 10.15 -2.98 -14.87
CA THR A 47 10.13 -2.20 -13.63
C THR A 47 9.05 -1.13 -13.66
N GLU A 48 8.91 -0.40 -14.78
CA GLU A 48 7.84 0.59 -14.93
C GLU A 48 6.46 -0.07 -14.87
N ASN A 49 6.28 -1.20 -15.55
CA ASN A 49 5.02 -1.92 -15.57
C ASN A 49 4.61 -2.41 -14.17
N GLU A 50 5.55 -2.92 -13.40
CA GLU A 50 5.34 -3.34 -12.01
C GLU A 50 4.94 -2.17 -11.13
N LEU A 51 5.64 -1.03 -11.23
CA LEU A 51 5.31 0.19 -10.50
C LEU A 51 3.91 0.69 -10.83
N LEU A 52 3.56 0.76 -12.12
CA LEU A 52 2.24 1.19 -12.57
C LEU A 52 1.13 0.24 -12.10
N LYS A 53 1.37 -1.08 -12.16
CA LYS A 53 0.44 -2.08 -11.63
C LYS A 53 0.23 -1.91 -10.13
N GLU A 54 1.29 -1.66 -9.37
CA GLU A 54 1.19 -1.41 -7.93
C GLU A 54 0.36 -0.15 -7.66
N GLN A 55 0.63 0.95 -8.39
CA GLN A 55 -0.13 2.19 -8.26
C GLN A 55 -1.62 2.01 -8.56
N LEU A 56 -1.96 1.24 -9.61
CA LEU A 56 -3.35 0.93 -9.95
C LEU A 56 -4.04 0.01 -8.93
N ALA A 57 -3.28 -0.87 -8.26
CA ALA A 57 -3.80 -1.77 -7.24
C ALA A 57 -4.04 -1.07 -5.88
N ARG A 58 -3.60 0.18 -5.70
CA ARG A 58 -3.80 0.95 -4.47
C ARG A 58 -5.26 1.38 -4.35
N THR A 59 -5.83 1.07 -3.19
CA THR A 59 -7.20 1.41 -2.78
C THR A 59 -7.20 1.83 -1.32
N SER A 60 -8.28 2.47 -0.86
CA SER A 60 -8.45 2.85 0.54
C SER A 60 -8.43 1.67 1.50
N ALA A 61 -8.64 0.44 1.02
CA ALA A 61 -8.60 -0.77 1.84
C ALA A 61 -7.18 -1.28 2.11
N ASN A 62 -6.22 -1.01 1.22
CA ASN A 62 -4.86 -1.56 1.30
C ASN A 62 -3.73 -0.51 1.34
N SER A 63 -4.02 0.79 1.25
CA SER A 63 -2.98 1.81 1.04
C SER A 63 -3.11 3.14 1.80
N SER A 64 -3.90 3.21 2.88
CA SER A 64 -4.10 4.44 3.70
C SER A 64 -4.54 5.68 2.91
N GLN A 65 -4.99 5.51 1.67
CA GLN A 65 -5.52 6.58 0.83
C GLN A 65 -6.99 6.86 1.16
N PRO A 66 -7.46 8.11 0.99
CA PRO A 66 -8.88 8.43 1.21
C PRO A 66 -9.77 7.68 0.21
N PRO A 67 -10.99 7.25 0.61
CA PRO A 67 -11.91 6.51 -0.26
C PRO A 67 -12.30 7.24 -1.56
N SER A 68 -12.19 8.57 -1.60
CA SER A 68 -12.45 9.39 -2.78
C SER A 68 -11.47 9.14 -3.93
N LYS A 69 -10.29 8.56 -3.65
CA LYS A 69 -9.27 8.20 -4.66
C LYS A 69 -9.43 6.78 -5.20
N ASN A 70 -10.42 6.02 -4.74
CA ASN A 70 -10.66 4.68 -5.23
C ASN A 70 -11.08 4.69 -6.71
N PRO A 71 -10.72 3.65 -7.49
CA PRO A 71 -11.15 3.52 -8.87
C PRO A 71 -12.68 3.37 -8.98
N GLN A 72 -13.23 3.76 -10.14
CA GLN A 72 -14.66 3.67 -10.41
C GLN A 72 -15.13 2.21 -10.32
N GLY A 73 -16.18 1.96 -9.54
CA GLY A 73 -16.70 0.61 -9.30
C GLY A 73 -16.06 -0.14 -8.12
N PHE A 74 -15.07 0.46 -7.42
CA PHE A 74 -14.54 -0.10 -6.18
C PHE A 74 -15.65 -0.24 -5.13
N LYS A 75 -15.88 -1.47 -4.68
CA LYS A 75 -16.77 -1.79 -3.57
C LYS A 75 -15.93 -2.26 -2.39
N PRO A 76 -15.89 -1.55 -1.26
CA PRO A 76 -15.16 -2.02 -0.10
C PRO A 76 -15.74 -3.35 0.35
N ASN A 77 -14.88 -4.30 0.73
CA ASN A 77 -15.33 -5.56 1.28
C ASN A 77 -16.05 -5.29 2.62
N ARG A 78 -17.38 -5.31 2.59
CA ARG A 78 -18.20 -5.15 3.78
C ARG A 78 -18.30 -6.51 4.45
N LYS A 79 -17.83 -6.58 5.70
CA LYS A 79 -18.06 -7.77 6.53
C LYS A 79 -19.57 -7.95 6.70
N GLU A 80 -20.03 -9.19 6.56
CA GLU A 80 -21.41 -9.52 6.84
C GLU A 80 -21.76 -9.20 8.30
N PRO A 81 -22.95 -8.64 8.56
CA PRO A 81 -23.37 -8.33 9.90
C PRO A 81 -23.47 -9.62 10.71
N THR A 82 -22.82 -9.66 11.87
CA THR A 82 -22.81 -10.84 12.75
C THR A 82 -24.17 -11.15 13.41
N GLY A 83 -25.19 -10.32 13.19
CA GLY A 83 -26.50 -10.41 13.84
C GLY A 83 -26.51 -10.08 15.34
N LYS A 84 -25.35 -9.83 15.97
CA LYS A 84 -25.24 -9.51 17.39
C LYS A 84 -25.74 -8.08 17.67
N LYS A 85 -26.43 -7.89 18.79
CA LYS A 85 -26.82 -6.56 19.27
C LYS A 85 -25.58 -5.71 19.54
N ARG A 86 -25.66 -4.41 19.27
CA ARG A 86 -24.59 -3.44 19.61
C ARG A 86 -24.40 -3.41 21.14
N GLY A 87 -23.14 -3.38 21.59
CA GLY A 87 -22.77 -3.33 23.00
C GLY A 87 -21.85 -4.48 23.42
N GLY A 88 -21.63 -4.60 24.73
CA GLY A 88 -20.89 -5.72 25.30
C GLY A 88 -21.55 -7.06 24.99
N GLN A 89 -20.74 -8.11 24.85
CA GLN A 89 -21.26 -9.46 24.68
C GLN A 89 -22.01 -9.92 25.94
N LEU A 90 -23.00 -10.81 25.78
CA LEU A 90 -23.75 -11.37 26.90
C LEU A 90 -22.78 -12.05 27.88
N GLY A 91 -22.81 -11.64 29.16
CA GLY A 91 -21.91 -12.15 30.19
C GLY A 91 -20.64 -11.31 30.43
N HIS A 92 -20.34 -10.31 29.59
CA HIS A 92 -19.27 -9.35 29.89
C HIS A 92 -19.77 -8.29 30.87
N SER A 93 -19.12 -8.20 32.03
CA SER A 93 -19.34 -7.09 32.97
C SER A 93 -18.83 -5.78 32.36
N GLY A 94 -19.67 -4.75 32.38
CA GLY A 94 -19.26 -3.41 31.99
C GLY A 94 -18.15 -2.91 32.89
N HIS A 95 -17.10 -2.33 32.29
CA HIS A 95 -16.10 -1.56 33.02
C HIS A 95 -16.45 -0.08 32.87
N GLU A 96 -16.93 0.52 33.94
CA GLU A 96 -17.12 1.97 34.01
C GLU A 96 -15.88 2.64 34.59
N ARG A 97 -15.50 3.80 34.05
CA ARG A 97 -14.56 4.69 34.73
C ARG A 97 -15.34 5.40 35.81
N LYS A 98 -15.11 5.03 37.07
CA LYS A 98 -15.68 5.75 38.21
C LYS A 98 -15.18 7.18 38.19
N LEU A 99 -16.10 8.14 38.27
CA LEU A 99 -15.72 9.53 38.48
C LEU A 99 -15.04 9.64 39.85
N TYR A 100 -13.99 10.45 39.92
CA TYR A 100 -13.36 10.76 41.19
C TYR A 100 -14.36 11.51 42.07
N PRO A 101 -14.36 11.25 43.40
CA PRO A 101 -15.07 12.10 44.34
C PRO A 101 -14.63 13.56 44.17
N THR A 102 -15.55 14.50 44.30
CA THR A 102 -15.28 15.94 44.15
C THR A 102 -14.11 16.43 45.02
N GLN A 103 -13.91 15.80 46.18
CA GLN A 103 -12.81 16.06 47.12
C GLN A 103 -11.42 15.72 46.57
N MET A 104 -11.36 14.82 45.59
CA MET A 104 -10.13 14.40 44.91
C MET A 104 -9.91 15.17 43.60
N CYS A 105 -10.83 16.05 43.21
CA CYS A 105 -10.66 16.92 42.05
C CYS A 105 -9.75 18.10 42.42
N GLN A 106 -8.81 18.44 41.54
CA GLN A 106 -7.94 19.60 41.71
C GLN A 106 -8.74 20.91 41.72
N GLU A 107 -9.78 20.98 40.87
CA GLU A 107 -10.73 22.08 40.77
C GLU A 107 -12.08 21.58 40.23
N VAL A 108 -13.14 22.32 40.53
CA VAL A 108 -14.50 22.05 40.03
C VAL A 108 -15.04 23.34 39.46
N ILE A 109 -15.23 23.38 38.15
CA ILE A 109 -15.71 24.57 37.43
C ILE A 109 -17.17 24.34 37.05
N ASN A 110 -18.07 25.11 37.66
CA ASN A 110 -19.48 25.07 37.32
C ASN A 110 -19.75 25.97 36.12
N HIS A 111 -20.30 25.41 35.04
CA HIS A 111 -20.71 26.17 33.87
C HIS A 111 -22.21 26.42 33.89
N TYR A 112 -22.60 27.70 33.91
CA TYR A 112 -24.00 28.13 33.79
C TYR A 112 -24.19 28.93 32.49
N PRO A 113 -25.33 28.76 31.81
CA PRO A 113 -25.67 29.62 30.68
C PRO A 113 -25.85 31.06 31.16
N GLN A 114 -25.60 32.04 30.28
CA GLN A 114 -25.77 33.46 30.65
C GLN A 114 -27.24 33.84 30.87
N GLN A 115 -28.16 33.17 30.16
CA GLN A 115 -29.60 33.43 30.22
C GLN A 115 -30.39 32.12 30.24
N CYS A 116 -31.53 32.14 30.92
CA CYS A 116 -32.45 31.02 30.97
C CYS A 116 -33.12 30.82 29.61
N SER A 117 -33.08 29.59 29.09
CA SER A 117 -33.72 29.25 27.81
C SER A 117 -35.25 29.35 27.82
N GLY A 118 -35.88 29.42 29.01
CA GLY A 118 -37.33 29.54 29.16
C GLY A 118 -37.81 30.99 29.29
N CYS A 119 -37.25 31.75 30.24
CA CYS A 119 -37.72 33.11 30.54
C CYS A 119 -36.77 34.23 30.10
N GLY A 120 -35.58 33.91 29.57
CA GLY A 120 -34.58 34.91 29.13
C GLY A 120 -33.88 35.68 30.26
N GLY A 121 -34.24 35.44 31.52
CA GLY A 121 -33.60 36.07 32.68
C GLY A 121 -32.14 35.65 32.83
N ILE A 122 -31.32 36.53 33.39
CA ILE A 122 -29.90 36.26 33.67
C ILE A 122 -29.80 35.14 34.70
N VAL A 123 -28.95 34.15 34.43
CA VAL A 123 -28.69 33.05 35.38
C VAL A 123 -27.43 33.39 36.16
N SER A 124 -27.59 33.69 37.45
CA SER A 124 -26.47 33.85 38.38
C SER A 124 -26.11 32.48 38.97
N ALA A 125 -24.82 32.13 38.87
CA ALA A 125 -24.24 30.98 39.56
C ALA A 125 -24.48 31.12 41.07
N GLN A 126 -24.95 30.06 41.72
CA GLN A 126 -25.02 29.93 43.19
C GLN A 126 -23.91 29.01 43.69
#